data_AF-A0A5C3QDM0-F1
#
_entry.id   AF-A0A5C3QDM0-F1
#
_cell.length_a   1.000
_cell.length_b   1.000
_cell.length_c   1.000
_cell.angle_alpha   90.00
_cell.angle_beta   90.00
_cell.angle_gamma   90.00
#
_symmetry.space_group_name_H-M   'P 1'
#
loop_
_entity.id
_entity.type
_entity.pdbx_description
1 polymer ?
#
loop_
_entity_poly.entity_id
_entity_poly.type
_entity_poly.pdbx_seq_one_letter_code
_entity_poly.pdbx_strand_id
1 'polypeptide(L)'
;MALHTPQHKYTFPPFPSPPEGVKIFTFKDFDETAYAIKAVSKDHTKEVDAQGVETVVLNQKKRELDRRKTNKKDTGFSGKVANTLTASGQQWAERFWSDGENYRFVSPGSCSATATLEERLSIAYDHFEKGRKWPTDTQRHTYKWMAEIFSNFTGLRQVNPNAATNPPREEDDDYDDDVDFEDEFAGSPAPEPEPTNGVLPVDAEDHPVSLEPILPTRNLLAEFASDIPGQIRTFLSAYLEDKNYNGVDYSLIGFPTLIRYFLDFIARSRILRGPKEEKLIASAQDYCELALVELPLTLRVARELPEDVGRAGAGVWGRGLNRSDPSAAKDGDKAANRWGTAVPEDAPAEEHSNNDWGDTVGTGWGVEEGIGTWGTGSENGLDEEANPVGDEEPAPKANPISAWFTNTPTFTQFLGPLAGDIGLSHTLCVSEVGMRKITQVFGPGESLPAAGRDSELSEFDHLVYEKMGRVVMSLWTGWCDEEEWEDKFRHPRVEAAIDPNRTDGFVWGSDPEEANDTTEVSEPAAPTVDFDHDPTKDDIIQIIDPALVSLFKEAVDCVGFGAVWVQMVPKEGNKGQRWWYMEDVVRVIPSFYSAKGMVAHES
;
A
#
# COMPACT_ATOMS: atom_id res chain seq x y z
N MET A 1 -49.56 -12.04 -53.04
CA MET A 1 -49.88 -11.17 -51.89
C MET A 1 -48.75 -10.16 -51.76
N ALA A 2 -49.00 -8.91 -52.17
CA ALA A 2 -47.99 -7.84 -52.11
C ALA A 2 -48.13 -7.09 -50.77
N LEU A 3 -47.07 -7.07 -49.98
CA LEU A 3 -46.99 -6.40 -48.69
C LEU A 3 -47.02 -4.88 -48.88
N HIS A 4 -48.01 -4.22 -48.27
CA HIS A 4 -48.08 -2.77 -48.14
C HIS A 4 -47.00 -2.30 -47.16
N THR A 5 -46.01 -1.57 -47.64
CA THR A 5 -45.09 -0.82 -46.79
C THR A 5 -45.76 0.47 -46.32
N PRO A 6 -45.73 0.80 -45.01
CA PRO A 6 -46.31 2.03 -44.50
C PRO A 6 -45.54 3.25 -45.02
N GLN A 7 -46.24 4.21 -45.62
CA GLN A 7 -45.68 5.51 -45.99
C GLN A 7 -45.28 6.28 -44.74
N HIS A 8 -43.99 6.51 -44.53
CA HIS A 8 -43.50 7.48 -43.56
C HIS A 8 -43.93 8.89 -43.98
N LYS A 9 -44.87 9.50 -43.24
CA LYS A 9 -45.41 10.85 -43.52
C LYS A 9 -44.38 11.98 -43.39
N TYR A 10 -43.23 11.72 -42.78
CA TYR A 10 -42.18 12.72 -42.59
C TYR A 10 -40.81 12.09 -42.77
N THR A 11 -40.04 12.63 -43.72
CA THR A 11 -38.62 12.33 -43.92
C THR A 11 -37.87 13.63 -43.63
N PHE A 12 -37.07 13.63 -42.57
CA PHE A 12 -36.11 14.69 -42.28
C PHE A 12 -34.74 14.22 -42.76
N PRO A 13 -33.95 15.06 -43.47
CA PRO A 13 -34.07 16.51 -43.68
C PRO A 13 -34.81 16.93 -44.98
N PRO A 14 -35.31 18.20 -45.08
CA PRO A 14 -35.06 19.34 -44.17
C PRO A 14 -36.08 19.49 -43.03
N PHE A 15 -35.61 19.96 -41.88
CA PHE A 15 -36.47 20.33 -40.74
C PHE A 15 -37.36 21.54 -41.09
N PRO A 16 -38.60 21.63 -40.55
CA PRO A 16 -39.44 22.79 -40.78
C PRO A 16 -38.80 24.04 -40.17
N SER A 17 -38.94 25.17 -40.86
CA SER A 17 -38.50 26.47 -40.36
C SER A 17 -39.31 26.86 -39.11
N PRO A 18 -38.67 27.45 -38.09
CA PRO A 18 -39.36 27.90 -36.88
C PRO A 18 -40.49 28.89 -37.20
N PRO A 19 -41.61 28.87 -36.44
CA PRO A 19 -42.67 29.85 -36.56
C PRO A 19 -42.16 31.29 -36.36
N GLU A 20 -42.81 32.25 -37.01
CA GLU A 20 -42.44 33.67 -36.95
C GLU A 20 -42.51 34.18 -35.49
N GLY A 21 -41.40 34.74 -35.00
CA GLY A 21 -41.24 35.22 -33.62
C GLY A 21 -40.70 34.20 -32.61
N VAL A 22 -40.46 32.94 -33.00
CA VAL A 22 -39.90 31.91 -32.10
C VAL A 22 -38.41 31.75 -32.35
N LYS A 23 -37.58 32.11 -31.36
CA LYS A 23 -36.14 31.88 -31.37
C LYS A 23 -35.85 30.50 -30.77
N ILE A 24 -35.39 29.56 -31.61
CA ILE A 24 -34.90 28.25 -31.16
C ILE A 24 -33.44 28.41 -30.75
N PHE A 25 -33.12 28.12 -29.49
CA PHE A 25 -31.75 28.07 -29.00
C PHE A 25 -31.14 26.72 -29.35
N THR A 26 -29.89 26.70 -29.82
CA THR A 26 -29.19 25.44 -30.03
C THR A 26 -28.73 24.88 -28.68
N PHE A 27 -28.47 23.58 -28.62
CA PHE A 27 -27.97 22.96 -27.38
C PHE A 27 -26.64 23.56 -26.90
N LYS A 28 -25.86 24.17 -27.80
CA LYS A 28 -24.64 24.90 -27.45
C LYS A 28 -24.90 26.25 -26.76
N ASP A 29 -26.06 26.84 -27.01
CA ASP A 29 -26.47 28.12 -26.41
C ASP A 29 -27.31 27.90 -25.14
N PHE A 30 -27.49 26.64 -24.71
CA PHE A 30 -28.20 26.28 -23.49
C PHE A 30 -27.24 26.33 -22.31
N ASP A 31 -27.55 27.20 -21.34
CA ASP A 31 -26.81 27.33 -20.09
C ASP A 31 -27.60 26.65 -18.96
N GLU A 32 -27.03 25.57 -18.39
CA GLU A 32 -27.66 24.78 -17.32
C GLU A 32 -27.84 25.57 -16.01
N THR A 33 -27.21 26.74 -15.87
CA THR A 33 -27.28 27.55 -14.64
C THR A 33 -28.70 28.05 -14.31
N ALA A 34 -29.64 28.04 -15.26
CA ALA A 34 -31.03 28.45 -15.04
C ALA A 34 -31.86 27.48 -14.16
N TYR A 35 -31.40 26.24 -13.93
CA TYR A 35 -32.14 25.23 -13.16
C TYR A 35 -31.49 24.84 -11.82
N ALA A 36 -30.42 25.53 -11.40
CA ALA A 36 -29.84 25.32 -10.08
C ALA A 36 -30.84 25.73 -8.98
N ILE A 37 -31.42 24.76 -8.29
CA ILE A 37 -32.29 24.99 -7.12
C ILE A 37 -31.42 25.64 -6.04
N LYS A 38 -31.59 26.94 -5.81
CA LYS A 38 -30.92 27.60 -4.69
C LYS A 38 -31.65 27.21 -3.41
N ALA A 39 -30.90 26.73 -2.43
CA ALA A 39 -31.45 26.34 -1.14
C ALA A 39 -32.16 27.52 -0.48
N VAL A 40 -33.49 27.38 -0.35
CA VAL A 40 -34.41 27.93 0.63
C VAL A 40 -34.21 29.41 1.03
N SER A 41 -35.22 30.23 0.71
CA SER A 41 -35.39 31.62 1.17
C SER A 41 -35.09 31.82 2.67
N LYS A 42 -34.69 33.03 3.08
CA LYS A 42 -34.47 33.45 4.49
C LYS A 42 -35.60 33.08 5.45
N ASP A 43 -36.82 32.93 4.95
CA ASP A 43 -38.01 32.60 5.74
C ASP A 43 -38.35 31.09 5.76
N HIS A 44 -37.50 30.23 5.19
CA HIS A 44 -37.61 28.77 5.21
C HIS A 44 -38.91 28.12 4.70
N THR A 45 -39.80 28.87 4.05
CA THR A 45 -41.16 28.37 3.74
C THR A 45 -41.41 28.11 2.25
N LYS A 46 -40.56 28.60 1.34
CA LYS A 46 -40.77 28.47 -0.11
C LYS A 46 -39.48 28.21 -0.86
N GLU A 47 -39.54 27.23 -1.78
CA GLU A 47 -38.50 26.92 -2.74
C GLU A 47 -38.52 27.95 -3.88
N VAL A 48 -37.34 28.37 -4.33
CA VAL A 48 -37.15 29.37 -5.41
C VAL A 48 -36.14 28.82 -6.40
N ASP A 49 -36.39 29.01 -7.70
CA ASP A 49 -35.47 28.58 -8.77
C ASP A 49 -34.22 29.48 -8.85
N ALA A 50 -33.31 29.18 -9.78
CA ALA A 50 -32.08 29.94 -9.97
C ALA A 50 -32.32 31.43 -10.31
N GLN A 51 -33.51 31.74 -10.84
CA GLN A 51 -33.96 33.08 -11.22
C GLN A 51 -34.74 33.78 -10.10
N GLY A 52 -34.88 33.14 -8.93
CA GLY A 52 -35.60 33.69 -7.78
C GLY A 52 -37.12 33.62 -7.92
N VAL A 53 -37.64 32.83 -8.86
CA VAL A 53 -39.07 32.61 -9.03
C VAL A 53 -39.51 31.52 -8.07
N GLU A 54 -40.58 31.77 -7.31
CA GLU A 54 -41.16 30.77 -6.40
C GLU A 54 -41.57 29.53 -7.19
N THR A 55 -40.96 28.38 -6.87
CA THR A 55 -41.34 27.12 -7.50
C THR A 55 -42.60 26.60 -6.82
N VAL A 56 -43.65 26.36 -7.62
CA VAL A 56 -44.86 25.72 -7.13
C VAL A 56 -44.54 24.25 -6.94
N VAL A 57 -44.54 23.80 -5.68
CA VAL A 57 -44.45 22.36 -5.36
C VAL A 57 -45.62 21.68 -6.04
N LEU A 58 -45.34 20.96 -7.13
CA LEU A 58 -46.34 20.14 -7.78
C LEU A 58 -46.69 19.02 -6.79
N ASN A 59 -47.87 19.13 -6.17
CA ASN A 59 -48.49 18.08 -5.36
C ASN A 59 -48.85 16.89 -6.25
N GLN A 60 -47.84 16.24 -6.83
CA GLN A 60 -48.01 14.97 -7.49
C GLN A 60 -48.11 13.93 -6.37
N LYS A 61 -49.35 13.60 -5.99
CA LYS A 61 -49.66 12.28 -5.40
C LYS A 61 -48.87 11.28 -6.24
N LYS A 62 -47.88 10.61 -5.63
CA LYS A 62 -47.07 9.53 -6.23
C LYS A 62 -47.91 8.77 -7.24
N ARG A 63 -47.78 9.09 -8.53
CA ARG A 63 -48.31 8.21 -9.57
C ARG A 63 -47.34 7.05 -9.60
N GLU A 64 -47.79 5.87 -9.19
CA GLU A 64 -47.06 4.60 -9.34
C GLU A 64 -46.53 4.36 -10.77
N LEU A 65 -47.05 5.09 -11.75
CA LEU A 65 -46.67 5.02 -13.15
C LEU A 65 -45.42 5.85 -13.52
N ASP A 66 -44.95 6.76 -12.66
CA ASP A 66 -43.73 7.55 -12.93
C ASP A 66 -42.46 6.86 -12.41
N ARG A 67 -42.47 5.54 -12.50
CA ARG A 67 -41.26 4.72 -12.37
C ARG A 67 -40.41 5.01 -13.59
N ARG A 68 -39.43 5.91 -13.44
CA ARG A 68 -38.37 6.22 -14.42
C ARG A 68 -38.04 4.97 -15.26
N LYS A 69 -38.37 5.01 -16.56
CA LYS A 69 -38.00 3.96 -17.54
C LYS A 69 -36.49 3.80 -17.72
N THR A 70 -35.67 4.63 -17.09
CA THR A 70 -34.21 4.50 -17.02
C THR A 70 -33.71 3.59 -15.91
N ASN A 71 -34.59 3.09 -15.02
CA ASN A 71 -34.27 1.87 -14.26
C ASN A 71 -34.44 0.66 -15.19
N LYS A 72 -33.51 0.51 -16.14
CA LYS A 72 -33.05 -0.84 -16.46
C LYS A 72 -32.60 -1.40 -15.12
N LYS A 73 -33.42 -2.27 -14.56
CA LYS A 73 -32.94 -3.28 -13.62
C LYS A 73 -31.70 -3.85 -14.28
N ASP A 74 -30.52 -3.58 -13.72
CA ASP A 74 -29.35 -4.43 -13.91
C ASP A 74 -29.64 -5.76 -13.21
N THR A 75 -30.61 -6.47 -13.74
CA THR A 75 -30.80 -7.90 -13.53
C THR A 75 -29.87 -8.56 -14.54
N GLY A 76 -28.66 -8.89 -14.09
CA GLY A 76 -27.80 -9.83 -14.81
C GLY A 76 -26.38 -9.35 -15.08
N PHE A 77 -25.64 -8.97 -14.03
CA PHE A 77 -24.20 -9.25 -14.03
C PHE A 77 -23.96 -10.46 -13.13
N SER A 78 -24.48 -11.62 -13.56
CA SER A 78 -24.01 -12.93 -13.09
C SER A 78 -22.82 -13.42 -13.92
N GLY A 79 -22.12 -12.48 -14.59
CA GLY A 79 -20.86 -12.78 -15.24
C GLY A 79 -19.86 -13.10 -14.14
N LYS A 80 -19.40 -14.36 -14.11
CA LYS A 80 -18.19 -14.78 -13.43
C LYS A 80 -17.02 -13.96 -14.00
N VAL A 81 -16.85 -12.73 -13.55
CA VAL A 81 -15.61 -11.98 -13.73
C VAL A 81 -14.78 -12.32 -12.52
N ALA A 82 -13.67 -13.01 -12.80
CA ALA A 82 -12.75 -13.48 -11.79
C ALA A 82 -12.31 -12.33 -10.87
N ASN A 83 -12.32 -12.64 -9.58
CA ASN A 83 -11.72 -11.88 -8.49
C ASN A 83 -10.41 -11.21 -8.92
N THR A 84 -10.44 -9.88 -8.99
CA THR A 84 -9.27 -9.05 -8.71
C THR A 84 -9.67 -8.17 -7.53
N LEU A 85 -8.97 -8.35 -6.40
CA LEU A 85 -9.33 -7.87 -5.06
C LEU A 85 -9.53 -6.35 -4.91
N THR A 86 -9.23 -5.56 -5.95
CA THR A 86 -9.39 -4.10 -5.94
C THR A 86 -10.80 -3.63 -6.29
N ALA A 87 -11.63 -4.47 -6.92
CA ALA A 87 -12.96 -4.08 -7.37
C ALA A 87 -14.05 -4.15 -6.28
N SER A 88 -13.86 -4.89 -5.18
CA SER A 88 -14.96 -5.18 -4.24
C SER A 88 -15.21 -4.10 -3.19
N GLY A 89 -14.16 -3.43 -2.69
CA GLY A 89 -14.28 -2.46 -1.60
C GLY A 89 -14.90 -1.13 -2.03
N GLN A 90 -14.45 -0.59 -3.17
CA GLN A 90 -14.93 0.70 -3.69
C GLN A 90 -16.36 0.60 -4.22
N GLN A 91 -16.69 -0.51 -4.89
CA GLN A 91 -18.05 -0.77 -5.38
C GLN A 91 -19.07 -0.83 -4.25
N TRP A 92 -18.71 -1.26 -3.05
CA TRP A 92 -19.67 -1.32 -1.95
C TRP A 92 -20.05 0.07 -1.45
N ALA A 93 -19.06 0.91 -1.10
CA ALA A 93 -19.34 2.23 -0.56
C ALA A 93 -20.07 3.10 -1.59
N GLU A 94 -19.65 3.04 -2.85
CA GLU A 94 -20.35 3.70 -3.95
C GLU A 94 -21.76 3.15 -4.12
N ARG A 95 -21.98 1.83 -4.09
CA ARG A 95 -23.31 1.25 -4.35
C ARG A 95 -24.31 1.46 -3.20
N PHE A 96 -23.87 1.39 -1.96
CA PHE A 96 -24.77 1.35 -0.80
C PHE A 96 -24.85 2.65 -0.04
N TRP A 97 -23.78 3.46 -0.06
CA TRP A 97 -23.78 4.74 0.63
C TRP A 97 -24.11 5.90 -0.29
N SER A 98 -23.55 5.96 -1.51
CA SER A 98 -23.82 7.11 -2.41
C SER A 98 -25.33 7.38 -2.60
N ASP A 99 -26.12 6.31 -2.74
CA ASP A 99 -27.58 6.33 -2.82
C ASP A 99 -28.21 6.48 -1.42
N GLY A 100 -28.23 7.71 -0.92
CA GLY A 100 -28.93 8.04 0.34
C GLY A 100 -28.12 8.92 1.27
N GLU A 101 -26.81 8.94 1.11
CA GLU A 101 -25.89 9.67 1.98
C GLU A 101 -26.18 11.17 2.03
N ASN A 102 -26.57 11.77 0.91
CA ASN A 102 -26.96 13.19 0.84
C ASN A 102 -28.20 13.55 1.65
N TYR A 103 -29.03 12.56 2.04
CA TYR A 103 -30.23 12.77 2.84
C TYR A 103 -30.02 12.49 4.33
N ARG A 104 -28.81 12.06 4.72
CA ARG A 104 -28.47 11.77 6.11
C ARG A 104 -27.90 13.04 6.74
N PHE A 105 -28.52 13.48 7.82
CA PHE A 105 -28.06 14.60 8.62
C PHE A 105 -28.35 14.33 10.10
N VAL A 106 -27.59 14.96 10.98
CA VAL A 106 -27.91 15.02 12.41
C VAL A 106 -29.26 15.73 12.59
N SER A 107 -30.19 15.12 13.33
CA SER A 107 -31.52 15.70 13.55
C SER A 107 -31.42 17.12 14.16
N PRO A 108 -32.21 18.10 13.66
CA PRO A 108 -32.25 19.43 14.27
C PRO A 108 -32.58 19.33 15.75
N GLY A 109 -31.75 19.94 16.60
CA GLY A 109 -31.90 19.91 18.06
C GLY A 109 -31.17 18.78 18.79
N SER A 110 -30.51 17.84 18.08
CA SER A 110 -29.66 16.82 18.73
C SER A 110 -28.42 17.42 19.43
N CYS A 111 -27.93 18.57 18.95
CA CYS A 111 -26.79 19.25 19.53
C CYS A 111 -27.23 20.56 20.22
N SER A 112 -26.80 20.78 21.46
CA SER A 112 -26.98 22.07 22.13
C SER A 112 -26.27 23.19 21.36
N ALA A 113 -26.84 24.40 21.37
CA ALA A 113 -26.20 25.60 20.81
C ALA A 113 -24.91 26.01 21.56
N THR A 114 -24.72 25.50 22.77
CA THR A 114 -23.51 25.71 23.58
C THR A 114 -22.52 24.55 23.54
N ALA A 115 -22.88 23.44 22.86
CA ALA A 115 -22.04 22.24 22.81
C ALA A 115 -20.66 22.55 22.22
N THR A 116 -19.62 21.92 22.75
CA THR A 116 -18.26 22.10 22.23
C THR A 116 -18.08 21.43 20.87
N LEU A 117 -16.91 21.56 20.21
CA LEU A 117 -16.66 20.83 18.96
C LEU A 117 -16.56 19.32 19.22
N GLU A 118 -15.93 18.93 20.32
CA GLU A 118 -15.79 17.53 20.77
C GLU A 118 -17.17 16.86 20.91
N GLU A 119 -18.07 17.47 21.69
CA GLU A 119 -19.42 16.95 21.90
C GLU A 119 -20.20 16.82 20.58
N ARG A 120 -20.08 17.82 19.69
CA ARG A 120 -20.73 17.81 18.38
C ARG A 120 -20.19 16.71 17.46
N LEU A 121 -18.87 16.48 17.47
CA LEU A 121 -18.23 15.41 16.69
C LEU A 121 -18.64 14.03 17.20
N SER A 122 -18.70 13.82 18.52
CA SER A 122 -19.16 12.56 19.11
C SER A 122 -20.63 12.29 18.76
N ILE A 123 -21.53 13.28 18.88
CA ILE A 123 -22.93 13.15 18.47
C ILE A 123 -23.05 12.84 16.97
N ALA A 124 -22.25 13.52 16.15
CA ALA A 124 -22.24 13.27 14.71
C ALA A 124 -21.76 11.86 14.37
N TYR A 125 -20.75 11.35 15.06
CA TYR A 125 -20.27 9.97 14.89
C TYR A 125 -21.34 8.95 15.30
N ASP A 126 -22.03 9.17 16.41
CA ASP A 126 -23.16 8.33 16.85
C ASP A 126 -24.28 8.25 15.81
N HIS A 127 -24.67 9.40 15.26
CA HIS A 127 -25.64 9.47 14.17
C HIS A 127 -25.09 8.83 12.89
N PHE A 128 -23.77 8.95 12.66
CA PHE A 128 -23.11 8.35 11.52
C PHE A 128 -23.19 6.82 11.59
N GLU A 129 -22.89 6.24 12.76
CA GLU A 129 -22.91 4.80 12.96
C GLU A 129 -24.33 4.22 12.92
N LYS A 130 -25.27 4.80 13.69
CA LYS A 130 -26.64 4.29 13.86
C LYS A 130 -27.48 4.39 12.59
N GLY A 131 -27.19 5.38 11.73
CA GLY A 131 -27.94 5.57 10.49
C GLY A 131 -27.65 4.52 9.43
N ARG A 132 -26.48 3.87 9.46
CA ARG A 132 -25.96 3.13 8.31
C ARG A 132 -26.22 1.64 8.40
N LYS A 133 -26.51 1.05 7.24
CA LYS A 133 -26.42 -0.39 7.05
C LYS A 133 -24.97 -0.70 6.71
N TRP A 134 -24.30 -1.36 7.62
CA TRP A 134 -22.96 -1.88 7.41
C TRP A 134 -23.02 -3.14 6.56
N PRO A 135 -21.99 -3.45 5.75
CA PRO A 135 -21.93 -4.72 5.06
C PRO A 135 -21.91 -5.82 6.12
N THR A 136 -22.83 -6.78 6.02
CA THR A 136 -22.87 -7.96 6.90
C THR A 136 -22.00 -9.10 6.36
N ASP A 137 -21.18 -8.83 5.34
CA ASP A 137 -20.32 -9.85 4.76
C ASP A 137 -19.34 -10.36 5.83
N THR A 138 -19.16 -11.67 5.91
CA THR A 138 -18.51 -12.36 7.03
C THR A 138 -17.00 -12.11 7.13
N GLN A 139 -16.43 -11.30 6.24
CA GLN A 139 -15.02 -10.94 6.31
C GLN A 139 -14.81 -9.90 7.41
N ARG A 140 -13.88 -10.17 8.34
CA ARG A 140 -13.48 -9.26 9.44
C ARG A 140 -13.03 -7.87 8.97
N HIS A 141 -12.88 -7.67 7.67
CA HIS A 141 -12.46 -6.45 6.99
C HIS A 141 -13.66 -5.60 6.54
N THR A 142 -14.69 -5.49 7.38
CA THR A 142 -15.83 -4.63 7.09
C THR A 142 -15.50 -3.17 7.38
N TYR A 143 -16.17 -2.25 6.69
CA TYR A 143 -16.16 -0.82 7.03
C TYR A 143 -16.56 -0.54 8.48
N LYS A 144 -17.34 -1.44 9.12
CA LYS A 144 -17.71 -1.30 10.53
C LYS A 144 -16.50 -1.47 11.44
N TRP A 145 -15.70 -2.50 11.21
CA TRP A 145 -14.45 -2.73 11.94
C TRP A 145 -13.45 -1.56 11.75
N MET A 146 -13.33 -1.05 10.51
CA MET A 146 -12.52 0.14 10.25
C MET A 146 -13.03 1.38 11.01
N ALA A 147 -14.35 1.55 11.10
CA ALA A 147 -14.98 2.62 11.88
C ALA A 147 -14.68 2.48 13.37
N GLU A 148 -14.74 1.26 13.90
CA GLU A 148 -14.37 0.97 15.29
C GLU A 148 -12.91 1.35 15.56
N ILE A 149 -11.97 0.93 14.70
CA ILE A 149 -10.55 1.30 14.81
C ILE A 149 -10.35 2.82 14.79
N PHE A 150 -10.94 3.50 13.80
CA PHE A 150 -10.82 4.94 13.67
C PHE A 150 -11.43 5.67 14.88
N SER A 151 -12.57 5.20 15.38
CA SER A 151 -13.24 5.79 16.54
C SER A 151 -12.48 5.59 17.84
N ASN A 152 -11.76 4.46 17.98
CA ASN A 152 -10.90 4.19 19.12
C ASN A 152 -9.66 5.09 19.09
N PHE A 153 -9.05 5.26 17.91
CA PHE A 153 -7.91 6.18 17.74
C PHE A 153 -8.28 7.63 18.06
N THR A 154 -9.42 8.10 17.55
CA THR A 154 -9.85 9.50 17.70
C THR A 154 -10.62 9.79 19.00
N GLY A 155 -11.04 8.76 19.74
CA GLY A 155 -11.92 8.93 20.90
C GLY A 155 -13.34 9.38 20.55
N LEU A 156 -13.78 9.25 19.29
CA LEU A 156 -15.14 9.61 18.85
C LEU A 156 -16.22 8.78 19.56
N ARG A 157 -15.90 7.52 19.85
CA ARG A 157 -16.77 6.61 20.60
C ARG A 157 -16.47 6.76 22.09
N GLN A 158 -17.42 7.34 22.84
CA GLN A 158 -17.33 7.33 24.29
C GLN A 158 -17.55 5.91 24.79
N VAL A 159 -16.46 5.22 25.14
CA VAL A 159 -16.55 3.96 25.88
C VAL A 159 -17.16 4.31 27.22
N ASN A 160 -18.39 3.86 27.47
CA ASN A 160 -19.00 4.04 28.78
C ASN A 160 -18.14 3.28 29.80
N PRO A 161 -17.43 3.97 30.71
CA PRO A 161 -16.49 3.31 31.63
C PRO A 161 -17.21 2.29 32.53
N ASN A 162 -18.53 2.42 32.71
CA ASN A 162 -19.33 1.51 33.52
C ASN A 162 -19.76 0.23 32.79
N ALA A 163 -19.57 0.14 31.46
CA ALA A 163 -19.93 -1.06 30.71
C ALA A 163 -18.93 -2.21 30.91
N ALA A 164 -17.67 -1.91 31.25
CA ALA A 164 -16.62 -2.92 31.46
C ALA A 164 -16.68 -3.59 32.84
N THR A 165 -17.42 -3.02 33.81
CA THR A 165 -17.48 -3.52 35.19
C THR A 165 -18.59 -4.53 35.46
N ASN A 166 -19.49 -4.76 34.51
CA ASN A 166 -20.47 -5.84 34.63
C ASN A 166 -19.92 -7.03 33.82
N PRO A 167 -19.21 -8.00 34.44
CA PRO A 167 -18.98 -9.27 33.78
C PRO A 167 -20.33 -9.81 33.28
N PRO A 168 -20.37 -10.53 32.14
CA PRO A 168 -21.58 -11.20 31.71
C PRO A 168 -22.08 -12.00 32.90
N ARG A 169 -23.19 -11.55 33.48
CA ARG A 169 -23.84 -12.31 34.52
C ARG A 169 -24.34 -13.54 33.77
N GLU A 170 -23.69 -14.67 33.99
CA GLU A 170 -24.25 -15.97 33.65
C GLU A 170 -25.66 -15.92 34.22
N GLU A 171 -26.65 -15.80 33.32
CA GLU A 171 -28.03 -16.04 33.66
C GLU A 171 -28.03 -17.53 34.00
N ASP A 172 -27.87 -17.83 35.29
CA ASP A 172 -28.17 -19.13 35.87
C ASP A 172 -29.61 -19.44 35.46
N ASP A 173 -29.74 -20.14 34.33
CA ASP A 173 -30.96 -20.80 33.89
C ASP A 173 -31.25 -21.92 34.90
N ASP A 174 -31.72 -21.54 36.08
CA ASP A 174 -32.43 -22.41 37.02
C ASP A 174 -33.76 -22.82 36.34
N TYR A 175 -33.66 -23.75 35.39
CA TYR A 175 -34.77 -24.58 34.92
C TYR A 175 -35.11 -25.59 36.02
N ASP A 176 -35.82 -25.10 37.03
CA ASP A 176 -36.60 -25.91 37.95
C ASP A 176 -38.00 -26.07 37.35
N ASP A 177 -38.16 -27.02 36.43
CA ASP A 177 -39.48 -27.50 36.00
C ASP A 177 -39.42 -29.02 35.83
N ASP A 178 -39.80 -29.69 36.91
CA ASP A 178 -40.27 -31.06 36.95
C ASP A 178 -41.43 -31.26 35.95
N VAL A 179 -41.12 -31.77 34.75
CA VAL A 179 -42.12 -32.37 33.87
C VAL A 179 -41.69 -33.76 33.46
N ASP A 180 -42.18 -34.71 34.26
CA ASP A 180 -42.36 -36.12 33.94
C ASP A 180 -43.13 -36.25 32.61
N PHE A 181 -42.41 -36.63 31.54
CA PHE A 181 -43.04 -37.06 30.29
C PHE A 181 -42.29 -38.29 29.76
N GLU A 182 -42.69 -39.46 30.28
CA GLU A 182 -42.58 -40.71 29.54
C GLU A 182 -43.40 -40.57 28.25
N ASP A 183 -42.75 -40.41 27.10
CA ASP A 183 -43.31 -40.98 25.88
C ASP A 183 -42.22 -41.35 24.86
N GLU A 184 -42.24 -42.64 24.63
CA GLU A 184 -41.58 -43.45 23.63
C GLU A 184 -41.87 -42.92 22.21
N PHE A 185 -40.88 -42.37 21.52
CA PHE A 185 -40.93 -42.29 20.06
C PHE A 185 -39.59 -42.56 19.38
N ALA A 186 -39.57 -43.71 18.72
CA ALA A 186 -38.52 -44.16 17.84
C ALA A 186 -38.44 -43.33 16.55
N GLY A 187 -37.21 -43.10 16.08
CA GLY A 187 -36.90 -43.11 14.66
C GLY A 187 -36.67 -41.76 13.98
N SER A 188 -35.40 -41.39 13.81
CA SER A 188 -34.72 -41.34 12.49
C SER A 188 -33.37 -40.62 12.64
N PRO A 189 -32.24 -41.22 12.21
CA PRO A 189 -30.95 -40.52 12.19
C PRO A 189 -30.90 -39.52 11.03
N ALA A 190 -30.50 -38.30 11.34
CA ALA A 190 -30.19 -37.24 10.38
C ALA A 190 -28.94 -37.60 9.55
N PRO A 191 -28.87 -37.23 8.25
CA PRO A 191 -27.70 -37.48 7.43
C PRO A 191 -26.53 -36.57 7.83
N GLU A 192 -25.37 -37.18 8.09
CA GLU A 192 -24.08 -36.50 8.24
C GLU A 192 -23.67 -35.77 6.93
N PRO A 193 -23.07 -34.58 7.03
CA PRO A 193 -22.51 -33.89 5.87
C PRO A 193 -21.19 -34.53 5.40
N GLU A 194 -21.05 -34.71 4.09
CA GLU A 194 -19.85 -35.25 3.46
C GLU A 194 -18.61 -34.35 3.65
N PRO A 195 -17.40 -34.93 3.76
CA PRO A 195 -16.15 -34.18 3.83
C PRO A 195 -15.78 -33.61 2.45
N THR A 196 -15.89 -32.29 2.29
CA THR A 196 -15.32 -31.56 1.17
C THR A 196 -13.79 -31.61 1.20
N ASN A 197 -13.21 -32.22 0.16
CA ASN A 197 -11.78 -32.29 -0.11
C ASN A 197 -11.17 -30.91 -0.42
N GLY A 198 -10.06 -30.60 0.27
CA GLY A 198 -8.85 -30.06 -0.34
C GLY A 198 -8.87 -28.62 -0.87
N VAL A 199 -8.98 -27.64 0.03
CA VAL A 199 -8.36 -26.32 -0.19
C VAL A 199 -7.45 -26.08 1.02
N LEU A 200 -6.17 -25.83 0.74
CA LEU A 200 -5.15 -25.52 1.73
C LEU A 200 -5.62 -24.32 2.59
N PRO A 201 -5.66 -24.43 3.92
CA PRO A 201 -5.82 -23.26 4.78
C PRO A 201 -4.58 -22.39 4.57
N VAL A 202 -4.78 -21.16 4.12
CA VAL A 202 -3.83 -20.11 4.45
C VAL A 202 -4.10 -19.84 5.92
N ASP A 203 -3.23 -20.36 6.79
CA ASP A 203 -3.27 -20.11 8.23
C ASP A 203 -3.03 -18.61 8.47
N ALA A 204 -4.11 -17.83 8.38
CA ALA A 204 -4.23 -16.57 9.05
C ALA A 204 -4.42 -16.90 10.53
N GLU A 205 -3.31 -17.13 11.23
CA GLU A 205 -3.24 -17.26 12.69
C GLU A 205 -4.15 -16.21 13.33
N ASP A 206 -5.18 -16.74 13.97
CA ASP A 206 -6.41 -16.06 14.38
C ASP A 206 -6.15 -15.34 15.71
N HIS A 207 -5.20 -14.41 15.73
CA HIS A 207 -4.98 -13.57 16.91
C HIS A 207 -6.10 -12.53 16.98
N PRO A 208 -7.04 -12.59 17.95
CA PRO A 208 -7.83 -11.43 18.27
C PRO A 208 -6.83 -10.33 18.60
N VAL A 209 -6.81 -9.25 17.81
CA VAL A 209 -6.04 -8.06 18.13
C VAL A 209 -6.54 -7.63 19.50
N SER A 210 -5.77 -7.97 20.54
CA SER A 210 -5.99 -7.50 21.89
C SER A 210 -5.81 -6.01 21.80
N LEU A 211 -6.93 -5.29 21.70
CA LEU A 211 -6.96 -3.84 21.75
C LEU A 211 -6.45 -3.49 23.15
N GLU A 212 -5.14 -3.23 23.25
CA GLU A 212 -4.55 -2.76 24.49
C GLU A 212 -5.38 -1.59 24.99
N PRO A 213 -5.84 -1.60 26.25
CA PRO A 213 -6.66 -0.53 26.79
C PRO A 213 -5.87 0.77 26.71
N ILE A 214 -6.24 1.61 25.74
CA ILE A 214 -5.61 2.90 25.51
C ILE A 214 -5.65 3.66 26.84
N LEU A 215 -4.48 4.12 27.29
CA LEU A 215 -4.27 4.69 28.61
C LEU A 215 -5.37 5.73 28.94
N PRO A 216 -6.07 5.61 30.09
CA PRO A 216 -7.24 6.41 30.47
C PRO A 216 -6.96 7.91 30.70
N THR A 217 -5.80 8.41 30.31
CA THR A 217 -5.30 9.76 30.60
C THR A 217 -5.35 10.71 29.40
N ARG A 218 -5.44 10.20 28.16
CA ARG A 218 -5.45 11.06 26.97
C ARG A 218 -6.86 11.43 26.57
N ASN A 219 -7.13 12.74 26.45
CA ASN A 219 -8.39 13.24 25.91
C ASN A 219 -8.31 13.24 24.38
N LEU A 220 -8.30 12.03 23.79
CA LEU A 220 -8.12 11.81 22.34
C LEU A 220 -9.10 12.62 21.50
N LEU A 221 -10.34 12.77 21.96
CA LEU A 221 -11.35 13.55 21.25
C LEU A 221 -11.04 15.05 21.21
N ALA A 222 -10.47 15.60 22.29
CA ALA A 222 -10.02 16.98 22.30
C ALA A 222 -8.77 17.18 21.43
N GLU A 223 -7.84 16.23 21.43
CA GLU A 223 -6.68 16.23 20.52
C GLU A 223 -7.16 16.20 19.06
N PHE A 224 -8.09 15.29 18.73
CA PHE A 224 -8.75 15.19 17.43
C PHE A 224 -9.46 16.49 17.02
N ALA A 225 -10.28 17.05 17.90
CA ALA A 225 -11.01 18.29 17.61
C ALA A 225 -10.09 19.50 17.42
N SER A 226 -8.91 19.50 18.06
CA SER A 226 -7.96 20.60 17.96
C SER A 226 -7.22 20.65 16.61
N ASP A 227 -6.96 19.49 16.00
CA ASP A 227 -6.26 19.34 14.72
C ASP A 227 -6.76 18.12 13.93
N ILE A 228 -7.96 18.24 13.36
CA ILE A 228 -8.61 17.15 12.60
C ILE A 228 -7.72 16.69 11.42
N PRO A 229 -7.16 17.58 10.58
CA PRO A 229 -6.30 17.16 9.46
C PRO A 229 -5.04 16.45 9.94
N GLY A 230 -4.34 16.99 10.95
CA GLY A 230 -3.12 16.38 11.47
C GLY A 230 -3.37 14.99 12.06
N GLN A 231 -4.49 14.82 12.78
CA GLN A 231 -4.84 13.53 13.39
C GLN A 231 -5.28 12.49 12.36
N ILE A 232 -5.98 12.88 11.29
CA ILE A 232 -6.26 11.97 10.16
C ILE A 232 -4.98 11.59 9.44
N ARG A 233 -4.05 12.53 9.25
CA ARG A 233 -2.73 12.23 8.69
C ARG A 233 -1.98 11.22 9.55
N THR A 234 -1.86 11.45 10.86
CA THR A 234 -1.20 10.52 11.80
C THR A 234 -1.89 9.15 11.83
N PHE A 235 -3.22 9.14 11.75
CA PHE A 235 -3.98 7.89 11.66
C PHE A 235 -3.61 7.10 10.40
N LEU A 236 -3.70 7.74 9.23
CA LEU A 236 -3.44 7.10 7.93
C LEU A 236 -1.96 6.79 7.69
N SER A 237 -1.05 7.40 8.46
CA SER A 237 0.39 7.15 8.40
C SER A 237 0.87 6.22 9.51
N ALA A 238 1.36 6.79 10.61
CA ALA A 238 2.05 6.10 11.68
C ALA A 238 1.17 5.02 12.33
N TYR A 239 -0.12 5.28 12.53
CA TYR A 239 -1.01 4.30 13.18
C TYR A 239 -1.32 3.10 12.27
N LEU A 240 -1.62 3.31 10.99
CA LEU A 240 -1.81 2.17 10.06
C LEU A 240 -0.52 1.37 9.85
N GLU A 241 0.64 2.02 9.86
CA GLU A 241 1.95 1.34 9.80
C GLU A 241 2.23 0.52 11.06
N ASP A 242 2.06 1.10 12.26
CA ASP A 242 2.24 0.39 13.55
C ASP A 242 1.34 -0.83 13.67
N LYS A 243 0.10 -0.74 13.17
CA LYS A 243 -0.85 -1.85 13.17
C LYS A 243 -0.74 -2.77 11.95
N ASN A 244 0.26 -2.56 11.10
CA ASN A 244 0.51 -3.35 9.88
C ASN A 244 -0.71 -3.44 8.93
N TYR A 245 -1.53 -2.38 8.90
CA TYR A 245 -2.65 -2.25 7.98
C TYR A 245 -2.24 -1.68 6.62
N ASN A 246 -1.05 -1.06 6.54
CA ASN A 246 -0.49 -0.52 5.30
C ASN A 246 -0.13 -1.58 4.26
N GLY A 247 0.09 -2.84 4.67
CA GLY A 247 0.36 -3.96 3.75
C GLY A 247 -0.86 -4.53 3.04
N VAL A 248 -2.07 -4.03 3.35
CA VAL A 248 -3.33 -4.67 2.94
C VAL A 248 -4.18 -3.76 2.06
N ASP A 249 -4.42 -4.20 0.82
CA ASP A 249 -5.05 -3.38 -0.24
C ASP A 249 -6.42 -2.80 0.18
N TYR A 250 -7.27 -3.58 0.85
CA TYR A 250 -8.59 -3.12 1.26
C TYR A 250 -8.53 -2.03 2.35
N SER A 251 -7.50 -2.04 3.20
CA SER A 251 -7.33 -1.05 4.28
C SER A 251 -6.92 0.30 3.69
N LEU A 252 -6.01 0.28 2.72
CA LEU A 252 -5.49 1.48 2.05
C LEU A 252 -6.57 2.28 1.33
N ILE A 253 -7.59 1.61 0.80
CA ILE A 253 -8.74 2.26 0.17
C ILE A 253 -9.85 2.50 1.19
N GLY A 254 -10.11 1.52 2.06
CA GLY A 254 -11.24 1.52 2.97
C GLY A 254 -11.19 2.60 4.05
N PHE A 255 -10.04 2.80 4.70
CA PHE A 255 -9.89 3.81 5.75
C PHE A 255 -10.07 5.24 5.20
N PRO A 256 -9.34 5.70 4.17
CA PRO A 256 -9.56 7.04 3.61
C PRO A 256 -10.99 7.23 3.09
N THR A 257 -11.57 6.21 2.44
CA THR A 257 -12.96 6.25 1.95
C THR A 257 -13.93 6.49 3.10
N LEU A 258 -13.83 5.69 4.16
CA LEU A 258 -14.69 5.78 5.34
C LEU A 258 -14.60 7.16 6.01
N ILE A 259 -13.37 7.64 6.22
CA ILE A 259 -13.11 8.94 6.86
C ILE A 259 -13.69 10.05 6.00
N ARG A 260 -13.49 10.03 4.67
CA ARG A 260 -14.11 10.99 3.76
C ARG A 260 -15.63 11.03 3.90
N TYR A 261 -16.30 9.86 3.90
CA TYR A 261 -17.75 9.80 4.10
C TYR A 261 -18.20 10.41 5.44
N PHE A 262 -17.40 10.22 6.50
CA PHE A 262 -17.67 10.82 7.80
C PHE A 262 -17.50 12.34 7.80
N LEU A 263 -16.42 12.85 7.19
CA LEU A 263 -16.19 14.30 7.04
C LEU A 263 -17.27 14.97 6.20
N ASP A 264 -17.67 14.34 5.11
CA ASP A 264 -18.79 14.78 4.28
C ASP A 264 -20.09 14.85 5.07
N PHE A 265 -20.35 13.85 5.92
CA PHE A 265 -21.52 13.82 6.79
C PHE A 265 -21.50 14.95 7.82
N ILE A 266 -20.33 15.25 8.40
CA ILE A 266 -20.11 16.39 9.29
C ILE A 266 -20.44 17.71 8.58
N ALA A 267 -19.88 17.91 7.37
CA ALA A 267 -20.07 19.11 6.57
C ALA A 267 -21.56 19.32 6.22
N ARG A 268 -22.27 18.25 5.81
CA ARG A 268 -23.71 18.30 5.50
C ARG A 268 -24.60 18.54 6.73
N SER A 269 -24.23 17.97 7.87
CA SER A 269 -25.06 18.01 9.08
C SER A 269 -25.12 19.39 9.75
N ARG A 270 -24.40 20.39 9.24
CA ARG A 270 -24.33 21.76 9.80
C ARG A 270 -23.99 21.77 11.29
N ILE A 271 -23.19 20.80 11.74
CA ILE A 271 -22.71 20.78 13.12
C ILE A 271 -21.59 21.82 13.31
N LEU A 272 -20.92 22.23 12.24
CA LEU A 272 -19.86 23.24 12.25
C LEU A 272 -20.48 24.64 12.45
N ARG A 273 -19.84 25.47 13.28
CA ARG A 273 -20.36 26.79 13.70
C ARG A 273 -19.64 27.98 13.07
N GLY A 274 -18.62 27.74 12.26
CA GLY A 274 -17.91 28.82 11.63
C GLY A 274 -16.87 28.38 10.61
N PRO A 275 -16.34 29.36 9.86
CA PRO A 275 -15.45 29.11 8.72
C PRO A 275 -14.14 28.44 9.13
N LYS A 276 -13.69 28.62 10.39
CA LYS A 276 -12.50 27.94 10.91
C LYS A 276 -12.71 26.42 10.97
N GLU A 277 -13.85 25.97 11.49
CA GLU A 277 -14.17 24.54 11.61
C GLU A 277 -14.43 23.95 10.22
N GLU A 278 -15.11 24.68 9.34
CA GLU A 278 -15.32 24.29 7.94
C GLU A 278 -13.99 24.12 7.18
N LYS A 279 -13.04 25.04 7.37
CA LYS A 279 -11.71 24.94 6.77
C LYS A 279 -10.93 23.72 7.27
N LEU A 280 -11.06 23.35 8.54
CA LEU A 280 -10.44 22.14 9.09
C LEU A 280 -11.01 20.87 8.44
N ILE A 281 -12.34 20.80 8.29
CA ILE A 281 -12.98 19.65 7.62
C ILE A 281 -12.61 19.59 6.14
N ALA A 282 -12.59 20.72 5.43
CA ALA A 282 -12.17 20.78 4.03
C ALA A 282 -10.73 20.31 3.85
N SER A 283 -9.80 20.80 4.67
CA SER A 283 -8.41 20.36 4.64
C SER A 283 -8.26 18.87 4.94
N ALA A 284 -9.06 18.32 5.86
CA ALA A 284 -9.06 16.89 6.16
C ALA A 284 -9.60 16.05 4.99
N GLN A 285 -10.59 16.56 4.25
CA GLN A 285 -11.10 15.91 3.03
C GLN A 285 -10.01 15.86 1.96
N ASP A 286 -9.26 16.95 1.76
CA ASP A 286 -8.13 16.97 0.81
C ASP A 286 -7.09 15.88 1.13
N TYR A 287 -6.76 15.66 2.41
CA TYR A 287 -5.90 14.56 2.82
C TYR A 287 -6.48 13.18 2.51
N CYS A 288 -7.77 12.96 2.71
CA CYS A 288 -8.40 11.70 2.35
C CYS A 288 -8.37 11.45 0.85
N GLU A 289 -8.57 12.48 0.01
CA GLU A 289 -8.48 12.35 -1.45
C GLU A 289 -7.06 12.01 -1.90
N LEU A 290 -6.04 12.68 -1.34
CA LEU A 290 -4.65 12.31 -1.60
C LEU A 290 -4.35 10.89 -1.16
N ALA A 291 -4.76 10.50 0.04
CA ALA A 291 -4.53 9.17 0.57
C ALA A 291 -5.20 8.06 -0.27
N LEU A 292 -6.39 8.32 -0.84
CA LEU A 292 -7.07 7.38 -1.73
C LEU A 292 -6.27 7.06 -3.00
N VAL A 293 -5.48 8.02 -3.49
CA VAL A 293 -4.64 7.86 -4.68
C VAL A 293 -3.27 7.31 -4.29
N GLU A 294 -2.62 7.94 -3.31
CA GLU A 294 -1.22 7.70 -3.01
C GLU A 294 -0.97 6.43 -2.20
N LEU A 295 -1.85 6.03 -1.27
CA LEU A 295 -1.63 4.81 -0.46
C LEU A 295 -1.59 3.56 -1.35
N PRO A 296 -2.59 3.28 -2.20
CA PRO A 296 -2.55 2.09 -3.07
C PRO A 296 -1.37 2.13 -4.05
N LEU A 297 -1.03 3.31 -4.56
CA LEU A 297 0.12 3.49 -5.45
C LEU A 297 1.44 3.20 -4.72
N THR A 298 1.59 3.69 -3.50
CA THR A 298 2.76 3.43 -2.63
C THR A 298 2.94 1.93 -2.40
N LEU A 299 1.87 1.20 -2.10
CA LEU A 299 1.93 -0.25 -1.92
C LEU A 299 2.29 -0.99 -3.22
N ARG A 300 1.72 -0.57 -4.37
CA ARG A 300 2.10 -1.13 -5.68
C ARG A 300 3.59 -0.93 -5.95
N VAL A 301 4.11 0.26 -5.72
CA VAL A 301 5.55 0.55 -5.88
C VAL A 301 6.38 -0.28 -4.90
N ALA A 302 6.00 -0.34 -3.63
CA ALA A 302 6.73 -1.09 -2.60
C ALA A 302 6.83 -2.60 -2.91
N ARG A 303 5.80 -3.19 -3.54
CA ARG A 303 5.80 -4.60 -3.95
C ARG A 303 6.77 -4.92 -5.08
N GLU A 304 7.10 -3.94 -5.92
CA GLU A 304 8.06 -4.08 -7.02
C GLU A 304 9.52 -3.86 -6.55
N LEU A 305 9.72 -3.46 -5.30
CA LEU A 305 11.04 -3.10 -4.74
C LEU A 305 11.60 -4.17 -3.77
N PRO A 306 12.94 -4.33 -3.69
CA PRO A 306 13.93 -3.76 -4.59
C PRO A 306 13.75 -4.35 -6.00
N GLU A 307 13.98 -3.52 -7.02
CA GLU A 307 13.84 -3.96 -8.41
C GLU A 307 15.01 -4.84 -8.86
N ASP A 308 14.84 -5.55 -9.98
CA ASP A 308 15.88 -6.44 -10.50
C ASP A 308 17.17 -5.72 -10.91
N VAL A 309 17.09 -4.45 -11.33
CA VAL A 309 18.26 -3.63 -11.66
C VAL A 309 19.11 -3.35 -10.42
N GLY A 310 18.48 -3.00 -9.29
CA GLY A 310 19.16 -2.81 -8.01
C GLY A 310 19.82 -4.11 -7.53
N ARG A 311 19.11 -5.24 -7.64
CA ARG A 311 19.65 -6.58 -7.35
C ARG A 311 20.84 -6.94 -8.25
N ALA A 312 20.78 -6.60 -9.54
CA ALA A 312 21.88 -6.81 -10.48
C ALA A 312 23.10 -5.95 -10.14
N GLY A 313 22.87 -4.69 -9.73
CA GLY A 313 23.88 -3.79 -9.16
C GLY A 313 24.64 -4.43 -8.01
N ALA A 314 23.88 -4.83 -6.99
CA ALA A 314 24.43 -5.50 -5.82
C ALA A 314 25.14 -6.83 -6.16
N GLY A 315 24.68 -7.54 -7.19
CA GLY A 315 25.32 -8.78 -7.66
C GLY A 315 26.69 -8.55 -8.32
N VAL A 316 26.88 -7.43 -9.03
CA VAL A 316 28.15 -7.12 -9.71
C VAL A 316 29.17 -6.53 -8.75
N TRP A 317 28.77 -5.57 -7.91
CA TRP A 317 29.71 -4.83 -7.06
C TRP A 317 29.65 -5.22 -5.58
N GLY A 318 28.79 -6.15 -5.21
CA GLY A 318 28.49 -6.50 -3.82
C GLY A 318 27.44 -5.57 -3.20
N ARG A 319 26.94 -5.96 -2.03
CA ARG A 319 26.08 -5.10 -1.21
C ARG A 319 26.95 -4.13 -0.43
N GLY A 320 26.69 -2.84 -0.62
CA GLY A 320 26.84 -1.81 0.41
C GLY A 320 28.17 -1.89 1.09
N LEU A 321 29.23 -1.65 0.32
CA LEU A 321 30.46 -1.11 0.87
C LEU A 321 30.94 -1.87 2.13
N ASN A 322 30.82 -3.20 2.17
CA ASN A 322 31.02 -4.07 3.34
C ASN A 322 30.57 -3.46 4.67
N ARG A 323 29.27 -3.60 5.02
CA ARG A 323 28.81 -3.63 6.43
C ARG A 323 29.60 -4.69 7.20
N SER A 324 30.82 -4.37 7.61
CA SER A 324 31.48 -5.03 8.71
C SER A 324 30.73 -4.59 9.94
N ASP A 325 29.64 -5.29 10.22
CA ASP A 325 29.25 -5.49 11.60
C ASP A 325 30.53 -6.02 12.29
N PRO A 326 31.22 -5.23 13.13
CA PRO A 326 32.51 -5.65 13.69
C PRO A 326 32.38 -6.94 14.53
N SER A 327 31.13 -7.31 14.86
CA SER A 327 30.76 -8.57 15.52
C SER A 327 30.86 -9.80 14.60
N ALA A 328 30.62 -9.67 13.29
CA ALA A 328 30.64 -10.77 12.32
C ALA A 328 32.06 -11.14 11.85
N ALA A 329 33.04 -10.22 12.00
CA ALA A 329 34.41 -10.42 11.57
C ALA A 329 35.25 -11.35 12.48
N LYS A 330 34.70 -11.85 13.60
CA LYS A 330 35.46 -12.73 14.52
C LYS A 330 35.53 -14.21 14.10
N ASP A 331 34.73 -14.65 13.12
CA ASP A 331 34.65 -16.07 12.72
C ASP A 331 35.01 -16.34 11.24
N GLY A 332 35.62 -15.39 10.52
CA GLY A 332 35.61 -15.37 9.06
C GLY A 332 36.94 -15.48 8.31
N ASP A 333 37.96 -16.19 8.81
CA ASP A 333 39.32 -16.22 8.21
C ASP A 333 39.45 -17.05 6.89
N LYS A 334 38.39 -17.20 6.07
CA LYS A 334 38.43 -18.04 4.85
C LYS A 334 37.72 -17.52 3.59
N ALA A 335 37.13 -16.32 3.56
CA ALA A 335 36.33 -15.89 2.40
C ALA A 335 37.00 -14.88 1.44
N ALA A 336 38.21 -14.40 1.72
CA ALA A 336 38.90 -13.41 0.88
C ALA A 336 40.02 -14.06 0.05
N ASN A 337 39.67 -14.79 -1.01
CA ASN A 337 40.52 -15.01 -2.20
C ASN A 337 39.79 -15.87 -3.24
N ARG A 338 38.88 -15.27 -4.01
CA ARG A 338 38.25 -15.96 -5.14
C ARG A 338 38.10 -15.10 -6.39
N TRP A 339 39.11 -14.30 -6.73
CA TRP A 339 39.25 -13.71 -8.06
C TRP A 339 40.75 -13.66 -8.46
N GLY A 340 41.20 -14.66 -9.21
CA GLY A 340 42.30 -14.61 -10.18
C GLY A 340 43.76 -14.56 -9.70
N THR A 341 44.46 -15.70 -9.66
CA THR A 341 45.84 -15.81 -10.17
C THR A 341 46.20 -17.27 -10.47
N ALA A 342 47.08 -17.45 -11.46
CA ALA A 342 47.41 -18.71 -12.14
C ALA A 342 47.96 -19.82 -11.23
N VAL A 343 47.69 -21.07 -11.65
CA VAL A 343 48.19 -22.34 -11.12
C VAL A 343 49.72 -22.40 -11.16
N PRO A 344 50.36 -22.95 -10.12
CA PRO A 344 51.39 -23.95 -10.33
C PRO A 344 51.04 -25.28 -9.65
N GLU A 345 51.27 -26.35 -10.41
CA GLU A 345 51.28 -27.76 -10.00
C GLU A 345 52.29 -27.99 -8.85
N ASP A 346 51.85 -28.62 -7.76
CA ASP A 346 52.45 -29.84 -7.18
C ASP A 346 52.18 -30.00 -5.67
N ALA A 347 51.91 -31.27 -5.30
CA ALA A 347 52.01 -31.91 -3.97
C ALA A 347 50.73 -31.99 -3.09
N PRO A 348 50.66 -32.96 -2.15
CA PRO A 348 50.04 -34.27 -2.42
C PRO A 348 48.91 -34.64 -1.42
N ALA A 349 48.21 -35.72 -1.76
CA ALA A 349 47.10 -36.31 -1.01
C ALA A 349 47.53 -37.02 0.28
N GLU A 350 46.75 -36.82 1.36
CA GLU A 350 46.61 -37.72 2.52
C GLU A 350 45.13 -37.62 2.97
N GLU A 351 44.32 -38.65 2.77
CA GLU A 351 44.05 -39.84 3.61
C GLU A 351 42.92 -39.65 4.63
N HIS A 352 41.94 -40.55 4.51
CA HIS A 352 40.72 -40.65 5.30
C HIS A 352 40.97 -41.14 6.72
N SER A 353 40.18 -40.64 7.68
CA SER A 353 39.91 -41.34 8.94
C SER A 353 38.45 -41.13 9.34
N ASN A 354 37.69 -42.22 9.27
CA ASN A 354 36.41 -42.39 9.95
C ASN A 354 36.64 -42.69 11.43
N ASN A 355 35.72 -42.20 12.27
CA ASN A 355 35.08 -42.84 13.43
C ASN A 355 34.43 -41.73 14.28
N ASP A 356 33.44 -41.90 15.13
CA ASP A 356 32.41 -42.90 15.43
C ASP A 356 31.89 -42.44 16.81
N TRP A 357 30.59 -42.14 16.89
CA TRP A 357 29.65 -42.29 18.00
C TRP A 357 30.03 -42.03 19.48
N GLY A 358 29.16 -41.24 20.11
CA GLY A 358 28.89 -41.14 21.55
C GLY A 358 28.47 -39.71 21.90
N ASP A 359 27.54 -39.40 22.79
CA ASP A 359 26.61 -40.12 23.66
C ASP A 359 25.91 -38.97 24.44
N THR A 360 24.59 -38.86 24.45
CA THR A 360 23.91 -38.03 25.46
C THR A 360 22.55 -38.62 25.84
N VAL A 361 22.55 -39.04 27.10
CA VAL A 361 21.52 -39.72 27.89
C VAL A 361 20.48 -38.73 28.46
N GLY A 362 19.20 -39.18 28.50
CA GLY A 362 18.14 -38.96 29.54
C GLY A 362 17.67 -37.52 29.81
N THR A 363 16.43 -37.19 30.16
CA THR A 363 15.26 -37.87 30.80
C THR A 363 14.08 -36.87 30.62
N GLY A 364 12.81 -37.16 30.34
CA GLY A 364 11.92 -38.26 30.71
C GLY A 364 10.80 -37.74 31.63
N TRP A 365 9.53 -37.70 31.18
CA TRP A 365 8.28 -37.87 31.97
C TRP A 365 7.12 -38.24 31.00
N GLY A 366 6.56 -39.45 31.18
CA GLY A 366 5.41 -40.03 30.44
C GLY A 366 4.06 -39.43 30.87
N VAL A 367 2.93 -39.76 30.24
CA VAL A 367 2.10 -40.99 30.38
C VAL A 367 1.16 -41.05 29.15
N GLU A 368 1.28 -42.07 28.28
CA GLU A 368 0.39 -43.27 28.10
C GLU A 368 -1.10 -43.02 27.83
N GLU A 369 -1.55 -43.52 26.65
CA GLU A 369 -2.70 -44.41 26.37
C GLU A 369 -2.85 -44.44 24.83
N GLY A 370 -3.09 -45.52 24.09
CA GLY A 370 -3.40 -46.91 24.37
C GLY A 370 -3.81 -47.54 23.03
N ILE A 371 -3.19 -48.65 22.68
CA ILE A 371 -3.29 -49.39 21.40
C ILE A 371 -4.70 -49.94 21.15
N GLY A 372 -5.16 -49.89 19.89
CA GLY A 372 -6.40 -50.53 19.44
C GLY A 372 -6.32 -51.02 17.98
N THR A 373 -5.58 -52.11 17.75
CA THR A 373 -5.56 -52.87 16.48
C THR A 373 -6.61 -53.99 16.53
N TRP A 374 -7.69 -53.96 15.75
CA TRP A 374 -8.47 -55.15 15.33
C TRP A 374 -9.13 -54.89 13.98
N GLY A 375 -8.85 -55.76 13.01
CA GLY A 375 -9.32 -55.67 11.63
C GLY A 375 -10.66 -56.36 11.34
N THR A 376 -11.06 -56.33 10.07
CA THR A 376 -12.01 -57.15 9.27
C THR A 376 -12.55 -56.19 8.18
N GLY A 377 -12.62 -56.46 6.87
CA GLY A 377 -12.60 -57.66 6.05
C GLY A 377 -13.67 -57.43 4.97
N SER A 378 -13.30 -57.38 3.67
CA SER A 378 -14.17 -57.59 2.49
C SER A 378 -13.30 -57.37 1.25
N GLU A 379 -12.75 -58.39 0.60
CA GLU A 379 -13.40 -59.25 -0.42
C GLU A 379 -14.18 -58.47 -1.49
N ASN A 380 -13.56 -58.42 -2.69
CA ASN A 380 -14.05 -58.41 -4.08
C ASN A 380 -12.95 -57.68 -4.89
N GLY A 381 -12.22 -58.24 -5.85
CA GLY A 381 -12.41 -59.42 -6.68
C GLY A 381 -11.87 -59.03 -8.06
N LEU A 382 -10.85 -59.74 -8.53
CA LEU A 382 -10.49 -60.01 -9.95
C LEU A 382 -10.39 -58.80 -10.90
N ASP A 383 -9.17 -58.45 -11.32
CA ASP A 383 -8.73 -58.88 -12.65
C ASP A 383 -7.21 -58.74 -12.83
N GLU A 384 -6.73 -59.77 -13.52
CA GLU A 384 -5.38 -60.21 -13.79
C GLU A 384 -4.97 -59.63 -15.14
N GLU A 385 -3.89 -58.84 -15.23
CA GLU A 385 -3.07 -58.84 -16.43
C GLU A 385 -1.64 -58.38 -16.15
N ALA A 386 -0.72 -59.25 -16.57
CA ALA A 386 0.70 -59.22 -16.33
C ALA A 386 1.41 -58.10 -17.10
N ASN A 387 2.45 -57.52 -16.49
CA ASN A 387 3.54 -56.92 -17.26
C ASN A 387 4.91 -57.25 -16.66
N PRO A 388 5.92 -57.48 -17.52
CA PRO A 388 7.16 -58.15 -17.16
C PRO A 388 8.17 -57.23 -16.48
N VAL A 389 8.94 -57.85 -15.59
CA VAL A 389 10.16 -57.35 -14.95
C VAL A 389 11.17 -56.94 -16.02
N GLY A 390 11.37 -55.63 -16.15
CA GLY A 390 12.52 -55.04 -16.84
C GLY A 390 13.39 -54.33 -15.81
N ASP A 391 14.59 -54.85 -15.59
CA ASP A 391 15.65 -54.22 -14.81
C ASP A 391 16.13 -52.94 -15.55
N GLU A 392 15.44 -51.82 -15.32
CA GLU A 392 16.00 -50.50 -15.64
C GLU A 392 16.84 -50.02 -14.44
N GLU A 393 18.16 -49.92 -14.67
CA GLU A 393 19.07 -49.22 -13.76
C GLU A 393 18.49 -47.84 -13.41
N PRO A 394 18.33 -47.50 -12.12
CA PRO A 394 17.82 -46.18 -11.76
C PRO A 394 18.83 -45.13 -12.22
N ALA A 395 18.41 -44.28 -13.16
CA ALA A 395 19.14 -43.10 -13.57
C ALA A 395 19.67 -42.35 -12.34
N PRO A 396 20.92 -41.87 -12.36
CA PRO A 396 21.52 -41.19 -11.21
C PRO A 396 20.60 -40.06 -10.77
N LYS A 397 20.08 -40.16 -9.54
CA LYS A 397 19.23 -39.15 -8.91
C LYS A 397 20.00 -37.83 -8.97
N ALA A 398 19.61 -36.94 -9.88
CA ALA A 398 20.17 -35.62 -9.98
C ALA A 398 20.06 -34.95 -8.61
N ASN A 399 21.19 -34.52 -8.05
CA ASN A 399 21.22 -33.84 -6.76
C ASN A 399 20.27 -32.61 -6.80
N PRO A 400 19.25 -32.53 -5.94
CA PRO A 400 18.30 -31.40 -5.91
C PRO A 400 18.93 -30.07 -5.46
N ILE A 401 20.25 -30.03 -5.25
CA ILE A 401 21.01 -28.86 -4.80
C ILE A 401 21.10 -27.79 -5.91
N SER A 402 20.95 -28.15 -7.19
CA SER A 402 20.98 -27.17 -8.29
C SER A 402 19.70 -26.34 -8.44
N ALA A 403 18.62 -26.67 -7.73
CA ALA A 403 17.35 -25.94 -7.78
C ALA A 403 17.29 -24.72 -6.84
N TRP A 404 18.34 -24.48 -6.06
CA TRP A 404 18.43 -23.38 -5.07
C TRP A 404 19.23 -22.18 -5.55
N PHE A 405 19.77 -22.21 -6.77
CA PHE A 405 20.33 -21.01 -7.37
C PHE A 405 19.17 -20.09 -7.74
N THR A 406 18.84 -19.17 -6.83
CA THR A 406 18.00 -18.03 -7.15
C THR A 406 18.65 -17.34 -8.35
N ASN A 407 17.94 -17.28 -9.47
CA ASN A 407 18.37 -16.56 -10.66
C ASN A 407 18.52 -15.09 -10.28
N THR A 408 19.70 -14.73 -9.78
CA THR A 408 20.01 -13.35 -9.43
C THR A 408 20.06 -12.60 -10.76
N PRO A 409 19.24 -11.57 -10.93
CA PRO A 409 19.24 -10.80 -12.16
C PRO A 409 20.63 -10.22 -12.40
N THR A 410 21.00 -10.10 -13.68
CA THR A 410 22.31 -9.57 -14.08
C THR A 410 22.11 -8.43 -15.07
N PHE A 411 23.00 -7.44 -15.12
CA PHE A 411 22.89 -6.35 -16.09
C PHE A 411 22.83 -6.84 -17.54
N THR A 412 23.44 -7.98 -17.84
CA THR A 412 23.37 -8.62 -19.14
C THR A 412 21.95 -8.92 -19.59
N GLN A 413 21.02 -9.18 -18.65
CA GLN A 413 19.60 -9.40 -18.97
C GLN A 413 18.91 -8.12 -19.45
N PHE A 414 19.28 -6.96 -18.90
CA PHE A 414 18.66 -5.66 -19.21
C PHE A 414 19.33 -4.95 -20.39
N LEU A 415 20.65 -4.89 -20.38
CA LEU A 415 21.45 -4.11 -21.32
C LEU A 415 22.00 -4.98 -22.47
N GLY A 416 21.91 -6.30 -22.36
CA GLY A 416 22.42 -7.27 -23.33
C GLY A 416 23.89 -7.67 -23.09
N PRO A 417 24.47 -8.49 -23.97
CA PRO A 417 25.82 -9.06 -23.81
C PRO A 417 26.94 -8.03 -23.55
N LEU A 418 26.80 -6.82 -24.10
CA LEU A 418 27.77 -5.74 -23.92
C LEU A 418 27.86 -5.24 -22.46
N ALA A 419 26.87 -5.52 -21.63
CA ALA A 419 26.92 -5.20 -20.21
C ALA A 419 27.67 -6.21 -19.35
N GLY A 420 28.14 -7.32 -19.93
CA GLY A 420 29.06 -8.24 -19.24
C GLY A 420 30.34 -7.53 -18.77
N ASP A 421 30.74 -6.47 -19.47
CA ASP A 421 31.92 -5.67 -19.16
C ASP A 421 31.61 -4.45 -18.27
N ILE A 422 30.41 -4.35 -17.70
CA ILE A 422 30.02 -3.19 -16.87
C ILE A 422 30.91 -3.08 -15.63
N GLY A 423 31.24 -4.19 -14.96
CA GLY A 423 32.16 -4.20 -13.82
C GLY A 423 33.60 -3.85 -14.20
N LEU A 424 33.94 -3.92 -15.49
CA LEU A 424 35.24 -3.49 -16.01
C LEU A 424 35.23 -2.00 -16.35
N SER A 425 34.15 -1.47 -16.91
CA SER A 425 34.03 -0.06 -17.35
C SER A 425 33.63 0.92 -16.24
N HIS A 426 32.87 0.45 -15.24
CA HIS A 426 32.35 1.27 -14.14
C HIS A 426 32.81 0.74 -12.79
N THR A 427 32.93 1.65 -11.83
CA THR A 427 33.20 1.35 -10.42
C THR A 427 32.19 2.06 -9.54
N LEU A 428 32.05 1.58 -8.31
CA LEU A 428 31.30 2.28 -7.28
C LEU A 428 32.12 3.47 -6.78
N CYS A 429 31.45 4.58 -6.50
CA CYS A 429 32.09 5.79 -5.97
C CYS A 429 31.52 6.21 -4.62
N VAL A 430 30.19 6.26 -4.49
CA VAL A 430 29.49 6.82 -3.32
C VAL A 430 28.31 5.91 -2.97
N SER A 431 28.17 5.53 -1.70
CA SER A 431 26.86 5.19 -1.12
C SER A 431 26.29 6.39 -0.41
N GLU A 432 25.06 6.72 -0.73
CA GLU A 432 24.24 7.63 0.03
C GLU A 432 23.13 6.88 0.76
N VAL A 433 22.85 7.26 2.00
CA VAL A 433 21.61 6.88 2.69
C VAL A 433 20.78 8.13 2.88
N GLY A 434 19.51 8.06 2.48
CA GLY A 434 18.63 9.23 2.52
C GLY A 434 17.25 9.01 1.94
N MET A 435 16.34 9.94 2.26
CA MET A 435 14.99 10.00 1.70
C MET A 435 14.96 10.84 0.41
N ARG A 436 14.49 10.23 -0.69
CA ARG A 436 14.39 10.87 -2.01
C ARG A 436 12.97 10.77 -2.55
N LYS A 437 12.50 11.79 -3.27
CA LYS A 437 11.19 11.82 -3.94
C LYS A 437 11.33 11.72 -5.45
N ILE A 438 10.40 11.06 -6.12
CA ILE A 438 10.35 11.03 -7.59
C ILE A 438 9.95 12.40 -8.11
N THR A 439 10.77 13.04 -8.94
CA THR A 439 10.42 14.30 -9.60
C THR A 439 10.19 14.15 -11.09
N GLN A 440 10.93 13.26 -11.77
CA GLN A 440 10.77 13.02 -13.20
C GLN A 440 11.08 11.56 -13.56
N VAL A 441 10.42 11.04 -14.60
CA VAL A 441 10.63 9.66 -15.07
C VAL A 441 10.71 9.65 -16.59
N PHE A 442 11.74 8.97 -17.10
CA PHE A 442 12.05 8.85 -18.51
C PHE A 442 12.04 7.38 -18.92
N GLY A 443 11.32 7.07 -20.00
CA GLY A 443 11.36 5.76 -20.63
C GLY A 443 12.63 5.52 -21.45
N PRO A 444 12.87 4.28 -21.91
CA PRO A 444 13.94 3.99 -22.85
C PRO A 444 13.86 4.87 -24.11
N GLY A 445 14.97 5.48 -24.50
CA GLY A 445 15.10 6.39 -25.64
C GLY A 445 14.67 7.84 -25.38
N GLU A 446 14.00 8.15 -24.27
CA GLU A 446 13.59 9.53 -23.95
C GLU A 446 14.82 10.36 -23.50
N SER A 447 14.99 11.57 -24.05
CA SER A 447 16.12 12.43 -23.67
C SER A 447 15.88 13.12 -22.33
N LEU A 448 16.90 13.19 -21.46
CA LEU A 448 16.85 14.04 -20.27
C LEU A 448 16.79 15.54 -20.66
N PRO A 449 16.15 16.40 -19.85
CA PRO A 449 16.13 17.84 -20.06
C PRO A 449 17.55 18.41 -19.92
N ALA A 450 18.20 18.62 -21.06
CA ALA A 450 19.35 19.48 -21.33
C ALA A 450 20.45 19.64 -20.25
N ALA A 451 20.72 18.62 -19.42
CA ALA A 451 21.88 18.62 -18.55
C ALA A 451 23.14 18.45 -19.43
N GLY A 452 23.81 19.56 -19.73
CA GLY A 452 25.20 19.60 -20.21
C GLY A 452 25.53 18.70 -21.41
N ARG A 453 24.83 18.87 -22.55
CA ARG A 453 25.04 18.10 -23.81
C ARG A 453 26.44 18.19 -24.45
N ASP A 454 27.41 18.84 -23.83
CA ASP A 454 28.74 19.04 -24.40
C ASP A 454 29.73 17.90 -24.07
N SER A 455 29.32 16.94 -23.23
CA SER A 455 30.12 15.75 -22.94
C SER A 455 29.77 14.61 -23.91
N GLU A 456 30.78 14.05 -24.57
CA GLU A 456 30.66 12.80 -25.32
C GLU A 456 30.17 11.70 -24.37
N LEU A 457 29.02 11.11 -24.66
CA LEU A 457 28.46 10.01 -23.88
C LEU A 457 29.29 8.75 -24.10
N SER A 458 29.52 7.98 -23.04
CA SER A 458 30.16 6.67 -23.16
C SER A 458 29.22 5.67 -23.87
N GLU A 459 29.77 4.56 -24.38
CA GLU A 459 28.95 3.47 -24.95
C GLU A 459 27.95 2.92 -23.93
N PHE A 460 28.35 2.85 -22.66
CA PHE A 460 27.46 2.45 -21.59
C PHE A 460 26.32 3.43 -21.38
N ASP A 461 26.61 4.74 -21.38
CA ASP A 461 25.58 5.77 -21.28
C ASP A 461 24.56 5.60 -22.40
N HIS A 462 25.03 5.41 -23.65
CA HIS A 462 24.15 5.14 -24.79
C HIS A 462 23.24 3.93 -24.57
N LEU A 463 23.77 2.82 -24.04
CA LEU A 463 22.98 1.63 -23.72
C LEU A 463 21.93 1.90 -22.64
N VAL A 464 22.29 2.62 -21.58
CA VAL A 464 21.34 3.03 -20.52
C VAL A 464 20.24 3.91 -21.10
N TYR A 465 20.60 4.92 -21.90
CA TYR A 465 19.63 5.78 -22.58
C TYR A 465 18.70 4.99 -23.49
N GLU A 466 19.21 4.04 -24.27
CA GLU A 466 18.44 3.28 -25.24
C GLU A 466 17.52 2.24 -24.57
N LYS A 467 17.98 1.59 -23.51
CA LYS A 467 17.34 0.36 -23.00
C LYS A 467 16.72 0.48 -21.62
N MET A 468 17.10 1.45 -20.80
CA MET A 468 16.66 1.53 -19.39
C MET A 468 15.66 2.64 -19.16
N GLY A 469 14.80 2.44 -18.16
CA GLY A 469 14.08 3.54 -17.54
C GLY A 469 15.02 4.35 -16.66
N ARG A 470 14.74 5.65 -16.50
CA ARG A 470 15.51 6.55 -15.66
C ARG A 470 14.59 7.39 -14.80
N VAL A 471 14.90 7.52 -13.52
CA VAL A 471 14.12 8.28 -12.55
C VAL A 471 15.02 9.36 -11.96
N VAL A 472 14.60 10.61 -12.08
CA VAL A 472 15.23 11.73 -11.40
C VAL A 472 14.58 11.86 -10.03
N MET A 473 15.43 11.87 -9.00
CA MET A 473 14.97 11.90 -7.62
C MET A 473 15.64 13.02 -6.85
N SER A 474 14.81 13.85 -6.24
CA SER A 474 15.25 14.99 -5.46
C SER A 474 15.23 14.67 -3.97
N LEU A 475 16.02 15.43 -3.21
CA LEU A 475 15.98 15.38 -1.76
C LEU A 475 14.55 15.59 -1.25
N TRP A 476 14.08 14.70 -0.38
CA TRP A 476 12.81 14.90 0.32
C TRP A 476 13.08 15.39 1.74
N THR A 477 12.92 16.69 1.97
CA THR A 477 13.01 17.29 3.30
C THR A 477 11.64 17.39 3.98
N GLY A 478 11.61 17.36 5.31
CA GLY A 478 10.39 17.64 6.08
C GLY A 478 9.33 16.54 6.03
N TRP A 479 9.72 15.33 5.65
CA TRP A 479 8.82 14.17 5.63
C TRP A 479 8.53 13.60 7.02
N CYS A 480 9.42 13.84 7.98
CA CYS A 480 9.25 13.44 9.37
C CYS A 480 9.52 14.60 10.33
N ASP A 481 8.57 14.83 11.23
CA ASP A 481 8.64 15.85 12.28
C ASP A 481 9.13 15.30 13.62
N GLU A 482 9.01 13.99 13.81
CA GLU A 482 9.38 13.30 15.02
C GLU A 482 10.89 13.13 15.10
N GLU A 483 11.46 13.65 16.17
CA GLU A 483 12.89 13.59 16.51
C GLU A 483 13.36 12.17 16.84
N GLU A 484 12.41 11.24 17.09
CA GLU A 484 12.68 9.87 17.54
C GLU A 484 12.95 8.87 16.40
N TRP A 485 12.71 9.21 15.14
CA TRP A 485 12.98 8.28 14.04
C TRP A 485 14.47 8.16 13.77
N GLU A 486 14.89 6.98 13.29
CA GLU A 486 16.27 6.72 12.89
C GLU A 486 16.81 7.85 12.01
N ASP A 487 17.67 8.65 12.61
CA ASP A 487 18.21 9.91 12.07
C ASP A 487 18.84 9.76 10.67
N LYS A 488 19.22 8.52 10.34
CA LYS A 488 19.95 8.12 9.14
C LYS A 488 19.28 8.49 7.82
N PHE A 489 17.94 8.52 7.74
CA PHE A 489 17.23 8.87 6.50
C PHE A 489 16.78 10.33 6.45
N ARG A 490 16.75 11.01 7.61
CA ARG A 490 16.32 12.40 7.73
C ARG A 490 17.35 13.36 7.16
N HIS A 491 18.63 13.05 7.37
CA HIS A 491 19.75 13.83 6.90
C HIS A 491 20.56 13.01 5.90
N PRO A 492 20.30 13.18 4.59
CA PRO A 492 21.01 12.40 3.60
C PRO A 492 22.50 12.64 3.68
N ARG A 493 23.23 11.53 3.72
CA ARG A 493 24.66 11.52 3.95
C ARG A 493 25.32 10.43 3.14
N VAL A 494 26.59 10.67 2.84
CA VAL A 494 27.46 9.66 2.24
C VAL A 494 27.90 8.71 3.35
N GLU A 495 27.52 7.43 3.29
CA GLU A 495 27.94 6.44 4.29
C GLU A 495 29.33 5.89 4.00
N ALA A 496 29.65 5.69 2.73
CA ALA A 496 30.99 5.29 2.34
C ALA A 496 31.29 5.77 0.93
N ALA A 497 32.57 5.97 0.68
CA ALA A 497 33.05 6.43 -0.59
C ALA A 497 34.33 5.71 -0.99
N ILE A 498 34.39 5.31 -2.26
CA ILE A 498 35.55 4.70 -2.87
C ILE A 498 36.13 5.74 -3.82
N ASP A 499 37.40 6.08 -3.62
CA ASP A 499 38.14 6.82 -4.63
C ASP A 499 38.40 5.88 -5.82
N PRO A 500 37.80 6.14 -7.00
CA PRO A 500 37.94 5.26 -8.16
C PRO A 500 39.39 5.14 -8.64
N ASN A 501 40.28 6.07 -8.23
CA ASN A 501 41.69 6.09 -8.62
C ASN A 501 42.61 5.42 -7.57
N ARG A 502 42.09 5.02 -6.40
CA ARG A 502 42.87 4.30 -5.39
C ARG A 502 42.63 2.80 -5.47
N THR A 503 43.71 2.06 -5.64
CA THR A 503 43.71 0.60 -5.52
C THR A 503 43.78 0.11 -4.06
N ASP A 504 44.04 1.02 -3.11
CA ASP A 504 44.44 0.75 -1.72
C ASP A 504 43.32 0.99 -0.69
N GLY A 505 42.10 0.57 -1.02
CA GLY A 505 41.03 0.36 -0.05
C GLY A 505 40.11 1.56 0.21
N PHE A 506 39.04 1.28 0.94
CA PHE A 506 37.92 2.19 1.24
C PHE A 506 38.29 3.31 2.19
N VAL A 507 37.66 4.48 1.99
CA VAL A 507 37.64 5.56 2.98
C VAL A 507 36.24 5.60 3.60
N TRP A 508 36.13 5.21 4.87
CA TRP A 508 34.89 5.34 5.62
C TRP A 508 34.70 6.79 6.06
N GLY A 509 33.51 7.34 5.87
CA GLY A 509 33.16 8.64 6.42
C GLY A 509 33.07 8.54 7.94
N SER A 510 33.98 9.18 8.66
CA SER A 510 33.87 9.35 10.11
C SER A 510 32.69 10.27 10.41
N ASP A 511 31.88 9.94 11.42
CA ASP A 511 30.77 10.79 11.86
C ASP A 511 31.33 12.14 12.36
N PRO A 512 30.94 13.29 11.77
CA PRO A 512 31.53 14.58 12.12
C PRO A 512 31.33 15.00 13.60
N GLU A 513 30.40 14.38 14.34
CA GLU A 513 30.15 14.70 15.74
C GLU A 513 31.10 14.00 16.74
N GLU A 514 31.69 12.85 16.41
CA GLU A 514 32.63 12.16 17.33
C GLU A 514 34.02 12.82 17.38
N ALA A 515 34.31 13.78 16.49
CA ALA A 515 35.60 14.46 16.42
C ALA A 515 35.84 15.55 17.50
N ASN A 516 34.88 15.78 18.41
CA ASN A 516 34.95 16.89 19.37
C ASN A 516 35.36 16.52 20.81
N ASP A 517 35.69 15.26 21.13
CA ASP A 517 36.13 14.90 22.49
C ASP A 517 37.68 14.88 22.66
N THR A 518 38.19 16.07 22.93
CA THR A 518 39.37 16.43 23.75
C THR A 518 40.50 15.41 24.01
N THR A 519 41.15 14.90 22.96
CA THR A 519 42.57 14.49 23.07
C THR A 519 43.37 14.96 21.85
N GLU A 520 44.31 15.90 22.05
CA GLU A 520 45.20 16.46 21.02
C GLU A 520 46.21 15.42 20.49
N VAL A 521 45.71 14.38 19.81
CA VAL A 521 46.53 13.57 18.91
C VAL A 521 46.24 14.10 17.52
N SER A 522 47.26 14.68 16.88
CA SER A 522 47.19 15.18 15.51
C SER A 522 46.89 14.03 14.56
N GLU A 523 45.61 13.73 14.35
CA GLU A 523 45.19 12.82 13.30
C GLU A 523 45.54 13.43 11.93
N PRO A 524 46.10 12.63 11.01
CA PRO A 524 46.33 13.09 9.65
C PRO A 524 44.98 13.45 9.05
N ALA A 525 44.81 14.71 8.63
CA ALA A 525 43.61 15.19 7.97
C ALA A 525 43.13 14.16 6.94
N ALA A 526 41.92 13.63 7.11
CA ALA A 526 41.34 12.68 6.18
C ALA A 526 41.47 13.27 4.77
N PRO A 527 41.97 12.50 3.78
CA PRO A 527 42.05 12.99 2.42
C PRO A 527 40.65 13.43 1.99
N THR A 528 40.49 14.72 1.72
CA THR A 528 39.31 15.30 1.11
C THR A 528 39.27 14.82 -0.33
N VAL A 529 38.80 13.59 -0.53
CA VAL A 529 38.42 13.14 -1.87
C VAL A 529 37.25 14.04 -2.26
N ASP A 530 37.49 14.87 -3.28
CA ASP A 530 36.53 15.83 -3.80
C ASP A 530 35.45 15.06 -4.56
N PHE A 531 34.49 14.49 -3.82
CA PHE A 531 33.29 13.93 -4.40
C PHE A 531 32.36 15.09 -4.74
N ASP A 532 32.20 15.34 -6.04
CA ASP A 532 31.31 16.36 -6.60
C ASP A 532 29.82 15.95 -6.50
N HIS A 533 29.43 15.29 -5.41
CA HIS A 533 28.05 14.94 -5.07
C HIS A 533 27.75 15.38 -3.64
N ASP A 534 26.85 16.34 -3.50
CA ASP A 534 26.30 16.81 -2.23
C ASP A 534 24.92 16.15 -2.00
N PRO A 535 24.79 15.19 -1.08
CA PRO A 535 23.52 14.48 -0.84
C PRO A 535 22.40 15.42 -0.35
N THR A 536 22.74 16.62 0.13
CA THR A 536 21.77 17.61 0.61
C THR A 536 21.24 18.55 -0.47
N LYS A 537 21.83 18.53 -1.67
CA LYS A 537 21.48 19.47 -2.76
C LYS A 537 21.23 18.78 -4.10
N ASP A 538 22.01 17.76 -4.41
CA ASP A 538 22.07 17.22 -5.75
C ASP A 538 20.97 16.21 -5.99
N ASP A 539 20.32 16.28 -7.15
CA ASP A 539 19.40 15.25 -7.61
C ASP A 539 20.17 14.01 -8.07
N ILE A 540 19.60 12.83 -7.86
CA ILE A 540 20.15 11.57 -8.36
C ILE A 540 19.35 11.07 -9.57
N ILE A 541 20.03 10.38 -10.47
CA ILE A 541 19.41 9.74 -11.64
C ILE A 541 19.52 8.23 -11.48
N GLN A 542 18.47 7.63 -10.96
CA GLN A 542 18.36 6.19 -10.78
C GLN A 542 18.03 5.51 -12.12
N ILE A 543 18.76 4.46 -12.46
CA ILE A 543 18.37 3.54 -13.53
C ILE A 543 17.36 2.51 -13.00
N ILE A 544 16.28 2.29 -13.74
CA ILE A 544 15.19 1.37 -13.35
C ILE A 544 14.87 0.39 -14.47
N ASP A 545 14.18 -0.69 -14.12
CA ASP A 545 13.64 -1.63 -15.11
C ASP A 545 12.64 -0.91 -16.04
N PRO A 546 12.79 -1.03 -17.39
CA PRO A 546 11.82 -0.51 -18.35
C PRO A 546 10.36 -0.88 -18.08
N ALA A 547 10.10 -2.07 -17.51
CA ALA A 547 8.76 -2.52 -17.16
C ALA A 547 8.10 -1.66 -16.07
N LEU A 548 8.90 -1.01 -15.22
CA LEU A 548 8.43 -0.20 -14.11
C LEU A 548 8.22 1.28 -14.47
N VAL A 549 8.64 1.72 -15.65
CA VAL A 549 8.55 3.14 -16.07
C VAL A 549 7.14 3.70 -15.96
N SER A 550 6.12 2.93 -16.38
CA SER A 550 4.72 3.38 -16.30
C SER A 550 4.27 3.55 -14.85
N LEU A 551 4.64 2.63 -13.97
CA LEU A 551 4.31 2.69 -12.55
C LEU A 551 5.01 3.89 -11.87
N PHE A 552 6.29 4.11 -12.17
CA PHE A 552 7.03 5.26 -11.63
C PHE A 552 6.50 6.60 -12.18
N LYS A 553 6.03 6.65 -13.43
CA LYS A 553 5.37 7.84 -14.00
C LYS A 553 4.09 8.19 -13.23
N GLU A 554 3.32 7.20 -12.78
CA GLU A 554 2.16 7.43 -11.91
C GLU A 554 2.57 7.98 -10.53
N ALA A 555 3.77 7.62 -10.05
CA ALA A 555 4.29 7.94 -8.72
C ALA A 555 5.08 9.27 -8.61
N VAL A 556 5.19 10.02 -9.71
CA VAL A 556 5.84 11.35 -9.72
C VAL A 556 5.17 12.28 -8.71
N ASP A 557 5.97 12.93 -7.87
CA ASP A 557 5.56 13.79 -6.75
C ASP A 557 4.68 13.14 -5.67
N CYS A 558 4.29 11.87 -5.84
CA CYS A 558 3.39 11.14 -4.96
C CYS A 558 4.12 10.20 -3.99
N VAL A 559 5.31 9.69 -4.35
CA VAL A 559 5.98 8.60 -3.62
C VAL A 559 7.45 8.88 -3.36
N GLY A 560 7.92 8.47 -2.18
CA GLY A 560 9.26 8.69 -1.66
C GLY A 560 9.88 7.43 -1.13
N PHE A 561 11.21 7.41 -1.15
CA PHE A 561 12.00 6.24 -0.81
C PHE A 561 13.08 6.61 0.19
N GLY A 562 13.06 5.94 1.33
CA GLY A 562 14.19 5.86 2.24
C GLY A 562 15.00 4.64 1.85
N ALA A 563 16.16 4.86 1.23
CA ALA A 563 16.94 3.79 0.64
C ALA A 563 18.45 4.03 0.77
N VAL A 564 19.21 2.99 0.44
CA VAL A 564 20.64 3.05 0.18
C VAL A 564 20.82 3.21 -1.33
N TRP A 565 21.37 4.35 -1.73
CA TRP A 565 21.64 4.73 -3.11
C TRP A 565 23.11 4.52 -3.42
N VAL A 566 23.41 3.84 -4.52
CA VAL A 566 24.80 3.58 -4.91
C VAL A 566 25.09 4.23 -6.24
N GLN A 567 26.12 5.07 -6.25
CA GLN A 567 26.61 5.77 -7.43
C GLN A 567 27.58 4.89 -8.22
N MET A 568 27.31 4.74 -9.51
CA MET A 568 28.18 4.16 -10.50
C MET A 568 28.87 5.28 -11.28
N VAL A 569 30.20 5.22 -11.34
CA VAL A 569 31.04 6.14 -12.13
C VAL A 569 31.90 5.37 -13.11
N PRO A 570 32.18 5.92 -14.31
CA PRO A 570 33.16 5.34 -15.22
C PRO A 570 34.55 5.26 -14.56
N LYS A 571 35.32 4.20 -14.84
CA LYS A 571 36.73 4.13 -14.45
C LYS A 571 37.57 5.11 -15.28
N GLU A 572 38.64 5.64 -14.67
CA GLU A 572 39.62 6.65 -15.13
C GLU A 572 39.51 7.20 -16.58
N GLY A 573 39.47 8.53 -16.70
CA GLY A 573 39.69 9.26 -17.96
C GLY A 573 38.44 9.48 -18.84
N ASN A 574 37.34 8.81 -18.53
CA ASN A 574 36.10 8.98 -19.27
C ASN A 574 35.20 10.03 -18.63
N LYS A 575 34.84 11.06 -19.40
CA LYS A 575 33.67 11.89 -19.11
C LYS A 575 32.45 11.02 -19.37
N GLY A 576 31.66 10.74 -18.35
CA GLY A 576 30.44 9.94 -18.49
C GLY A 576 29.40 10.37 -17.48
N GLN A 577 28.16 10.00 -17.73
CA GLN A 577 27.06 10.32 -16.82
C GLN A 577 27.23 9.49 -15.53
N ARG A 578 26.95 10.12 -14.38
CA ARG A 578 26.85 9.40 -13.11
C ARG A 578 25.46 8.79 -13.03
N TRP A 579 25.41 7.49 -12.81
CA TRP A 579 24.18 6.73 -12.69
C TRP A 579 24.04 6.19 -11.28
N TRP A 580 22.80 6.06 -10.82
CA TRP A 580 22.50 5.52 -9.51
C TRP A 580 21.67 4.26 -9.63
N TYR A 581 21.84 3.34 -8.70
CA TYR A 581 20.86 2.28 -8.47
C TYR A 581 20.50 2.23 -6.99
N MET A 582 19.32 1.68 -6.73
CA MET A 582 18.78 1.49 -5.39
C MET A 582 19.20 0.11 -4.91
N GLU A 583 20.09 0.06 -3.91
CA GLU A 583 20.63 -1.20 -3.41
C GLU A 583 19.66 -1.86 -2.42
N ASP A 584 19.14 -1.07 -1.49
CA ASP A 584 18.26 -1.53 -0.43
C ASP A 584 17.19 -0.48 -0.15
N VAL A 585 15.96 -0.93 0.05
CA VAL A 585 14.80 -0.06 0.32
C VAL A 585 14.36 -0.32 1.73
N VAL A 586 14.52 0.69 2.58
CA VAL A 586 14.10 0.62 3.97
C VAL A 586 12.65 1.06 4.10
N ARG A 587 12.25 2.07 3.32
CA ARG A 587 10.90 2.62 3.43
C ARG A 587 10.40 3.20 2.12
N VAL A 588 9.09 3.08 1.90
CA VAL A 588 8.36 3.76 0.83
C VAL A 588 7.22 4.55 1.47
N ILE A 589 7.17 5.86 1.26
CA ILE A 589 6.13 6.74 1.86
C ILE A 589 5.39 7.55 0.79
N PRO A 590 4.09 7.83 0.99
CA PRO A 590 3.33 8.74 0.13
C PRO A 590 3.62 10.22 0.46
N SER A 591 3.30 11.11 -0.46
CA SER A 591 3.54 12.56 -0.35
C SER A 591 2.78 13.20 0.80
N PHE A 592 1.54 12.77 1.03
CA PHE A 592 0.67 13.37 2.04
C PHE A 592 1.15 13.16 3.48
N TYR A 593 2.09 12.23 3.74
CA TYR A 593 2.74 12.10 5.05
C TYR A 593 3.56 13.35 5.38
N SER A 594 4.22 13.90 4.36
CA SER A 594 5.14 15.05 4.49
C SER A 594 4.48 16.41 4.35
N ALA A 595 3.22 16.47 3.94
CA ALA A 595 2.52 17.71 3.64
C ALA A 595 2.28 18.53 4.92
N LYS A 596 3.33 19.18 5.42
CA LYS A 596 3.25 20.26 6.41
C LYS A 596 2.64 21.45 5.71
N GLY A 597 1.31 21.49 5.72
CA GLY A 597 0.53 22.51 5.05
C GLY A 597 0.57 22.35 3.55
N MET A 598 -0.52 21.79 3.00
CA MET A 598 -1.11 22.38 1.80
C MET A 598 -1.44 23.84 2.14
N VAL A 599 -0.42 24.71 2.15
CA VAL A 599 -0.62 26.13 1.94
C VAL A 599 -1.22 26.16 0.54
N ALA A 600 -2.53 26.44 0.48
CA ALA A 600 -3.28 26.51 -0.74
C ALA A 600 -2.38 27.14 -1.81
N HIS A 601 -2.05 26.38 -2.85
CA HIS A 601 -1.50 26.95 -4.06
C HIS A 601 -2.59 27.90 -4.58
N GLU A 602 -2.51 29.16 -4.16
CA GLU A 602 -3.22 30.26 -4.79
C GLU A 602 -2.72 30.28 -6.24
N SER A 603 -3.53 29.68 -7.11
CA SER A 603 -3.35 29.66 -8.55
C SER A 603 -4.07 30.84 -9.19
#